data_AF-A0A193BUU2-F1
#
_entry.id   AF-A0A193BUU2-F1
#
_cell.length_a   1.000
_cell.length_b   1.000
_cell.length_c   1.000
_cell.angle_alpha   90.00
_cell.angle_beta   90.00
_cell.angle_gamma   90.00
#
_symmetry.space_group_name_H-M   'P 1'
#
loop_
_entity.id
_entity.type
_entity.pdbx_description
1 polymer ?
#
loop_
_entity_poly.entity_id
_entity_poly.type
_entity_poly.pdbx_seq_one_letter_code
_entity_poly.pdbx_strand_id
1 'polypeptide(L)'
;MQADHLPSTFLFPGQGAYLAGVFSASRQAFPGIAAELARVDEYSLRAGGPGVTSLLTDPASPTLDRLLESDVPALSLAIFASQIVAARLYREELGLSAALLMGHSFGEFAALVVSGALTLEEGVTLVVARDRALRASGVSGGMVAIEAGLRRVEHLVAATADSSLAVAADNAYDQVVVSGAEPAVARLASVAGALGVKATVLRVPYPFHNRRLLGEANELFARTVATVDPRVPRVDVFSPVLGRRVETPGDVSEVLSSHLVRPVRFLAALHEIRGEGVTRFVECGARSTLVDLVNATVAGTSTSAPFRRRADDAGVLDEVRRLAPVPVTPAEPRPVEAAFVEPLPTQRDTSVSIETDDGGGELSAPNVLDELKTLYADAVGYPADVFETGVELEADLGIDSIRQTELLQRARQRYDVPEADHIRITDYTTLESIAGLIVELKGQGERV
;
A
#
# COMPACT_ATOMS: atom_id res chain seq x y z
N MET A 1 30.01 -20.56 -9.65
CA MET A 1 29.29 -19.39 -10.22
C MET A 1 29.32 -18.33 -9.13
N GLN A 2 30.34 -17.45 -9.14
CA GLN A 2 30.40 -16.32 -8.22
C GLN A 2 29.21 -15.44 -8.56
N ALA A 3 28.20 -15.40 -7.69
CA ALA A 3 27.20 -14.36 -7.78
C ALA A 3 27.94 -13.04 -7.55
N ASP A 4 28.03 -12.19 -8.57
CA ASP A 4 28.37 -10.79 -8.36
C ASP A 4 27.50 -10.29 -7.20
N HIS A 5 28.12 -9.76 -6.15
CA HIS A 5 27.41 -9.29 -4.97
C HIS A 5 26.53 -8.08 -5.37
N LEU A 6 25.31 -8.35 -5.83
CA LEU A 6 24.38 -7.30 -6.22
C LEU A 6 23.80 -6.69 -4.94
N PRO A 7 24.18 -5.44 -4.58
CA PRO A 7 23.64 -4.80 -3.39
C PRO A 7 22.13 -4.66 -3.56
N SER A 8 21.39 -5.13 -2.55
CA SER A 8 19.93 -5.14 -2.51
C SER A 8 19.43 -4.54 -1.20
N THR A 9 18.24 -3.94 -1.24
CA THR A 9 17.54 -3.50 -0.05
C THR A 9 16.63 -4.60 0.45
N PHE A 10 16.81 -5.03 1.68
CA PHE A 10 15.91 -6.00 2.30
C PHE A 10 14.76 -5.27 2.98
N LEU A 11 13.55 -5.63 2.59
CA LEU A 11 12.30 -5.07 3.08
C LEU A 11 11.68 -6.03 4.09
N PHE A 12 11.30 -5.53 5.26
CA PHE A 12 10.72 -6.31 6.34
C PHE A 12 9.26 -5.90 6.54
N PRO A 13 8.28 -6.77 6.25
CA PRO A 13 6.86 -6.40 6.23
C PRO A 13 6.24 -6.27 7.63
N GLY A 14 5.04 -5.69 7.68
CA GLY A 14 4.28 -5.47 8.92
C GLY A 14 3.45 -6.67 9.39
N GLN A 15 2.49 -6.40 10.29
CA GLN A 15 1.64 -7.38 10.99
C GLN A 15 0.74 -8.26 10.09
N GLY A 16 0.57 -7.92 8.81
CA GLY A 16 -0.23 -8.70 7.86
C GLY A 16 0.52 -9.84 7.16
N ALA A 17 1.84 -9.93 7.34
CA ALA A 17 2.71 -10.81 6.55
C ALA A 17 2.87 -12.20 7.17
N TYR A 18 1.76 -12.94 7.24
CA TYR A 18 1.75 -14.34 7.68
C TYR A 18 1.19 -15.28 6.61
N LEU A 19 1.81 -16.47 6.53
CA LEU A 19 1.36 -17.59 5.71
C LEU A 19 1.66 -18.90 6.45
N ALA A 20 0.61 -19.67 6.75
CA ALA A 20 0.73 -20.98 7.38
C ALA A 20 1.65 -21.91 6.57
N GLY A 21 2.61 -22.51 7.25
CA GLY A 21 3.57 -23.44 6.66
C GLY A 21 4.45 -22.80 5.58
N VAL A 22 4.78 -21.51 5.66
CA VAL A 22 5.56 -20.81 4.61
C VAL A 22 6.85 -21.53 4.22
N PHE A 23 7.51 -22.20 5.18
CA PHE A 23 8.75 -22.95 4.97
C PHE A 23 8.55 -24.47 4.82
N SER A 24 7.31 -24.95 4.72
CA SER A 24 7.01 -26.38 4.68
C SER A 24 7.63 -27.09 3.47
N ALA A 25 7.76 -26.37 2.34
CA ALA A 25 8.22 -26.91 1.07
C ALA A 25 9.73 -26.76 0.82
N SER A 26 10.43 -25.91 1.58
CA SER A 26 11.86 -25.58 1.35
C SER A 26 12.80 -26.02 2.48
N ARG A 27 12.29 -26.72 3.49
CA ARG A 27 13.05 -27.09 4.68
C ARG A 27 14.18 -28.10 4.41
N GLN A 28 14.10 -28.86 3.33
CA GLN A 28 15.09 -29.91 3.03
C GLN A 28 16.39 -29.37 2.43
N ALA A 29 16.33 -28.39 1.51
CA ALA A 29 17.54 -27.80 0.96
C ALA A 29 18.18 -26.74 1.88
N PHE A 30 17.39 -26.15 2.78
CA PHE A 30 17.83 -25.02 3.59
C PHE A 30 17.86 -25.36 5.08
N PRO A 31 18.91 -26.05 5.57
CA PRO A 31 19.01 -26.48 6.96
C PRO A 31 19.03 -25.32 7.96
N GLY A 32 19.40 -24.10 7.53
CA GLY A 32 19.38 -22.90 8.37
C GLY A 32 17.99 -22.54 8.87
N ILE A 33 16.93 -22.91 8.14
CA ILE A 33 15.53 -22.68 8.56
C ILE A 33 15.24 -23.36 9.89
N ALA A 34 15.55 -24.65 10.02
CA ALA A 34 15.23 -25.41 11.23
C ALA A 34 16.05 -24.92 12.44
N ALA A 35 17.33 -24.62 12.23
CA ALA A 35 18.21 -24.13 13.28
C ALA A 35 17.76 -22.76 13.81
N GLU A 36 17.38 -21.83 12.93
CA GLU A 36 17.00 -20.49 13.34
C GLU A 36 15.62 -20.46 14.02
N LEU A 37 14.66 -21.26 13.53
CA LEU A 37 13.35 -21.43 14.19
C LEU A 37 13.50 -22.01 15.61
N ALA A 38 14.39 -22.99 15.80
CA ALA A 38 14.65 -23.56 17.12
C ALA A 38 15.20 -22.50 18.10
N ARG A 39 16.09 -21.61 17.64
CA ARG A 39 16.61 -20.51 18.46
C ARG A 39 15.52 -19.49 18.82
N VAL A 40 14.63 -19.16 17.87
CA VAL A 40 13.50 -18.26 18.14
C VAL A 40 12.57 -18.87 19.18
N ASP A 41 12.21 -20.14 19.05
CA ASP A 41 11.36 -20.83 20.02
C ASP A 41 12.02 -20.88 21.41
N GLU A 42 13.31 -21.19 21.48
CA GLU A 42 14.07 -21.18 22.75
C GLU A 42 14.00 -19.81 23.44
N TYR A 43 14.32 -18.72 22.72
CA TYR A 43 14.29 -17.38 23.29
C TYR A 43 12.87 -16.92 23.64
N SER A 44 11.89 -17.30 22.83
CA SER A 44 10.49 -16.98 23.09
C SER A 44 10.00 -17.64 24.37
N LEU A 45 10.25 -18.94 24.53
CA LEU A 45 9.87 -19.69 25.72
C LEU A 45 10.54 -19.12 26.97
N ARG A 46 11.83 -18.74 26.89
CA ARG A 46 12.53 -18.04 27.98
C ARG A 46 11.91 -16.68 28.33
N ALA A 47 11.40 -15.94 27.34
CA ALA A 47 10.69 -14.67 27.54
C ALA A 47 9.22 -14.83 28.00
N GLY A 48 8.72 -16.08 28.06
CA GLY A 48 7.32 -16.40 28.37
C GLY A 48 6.37 -16.19 27.20
N GLY A 49 6.88 -16.31 25.97
CA GLY A 49 6.12 -16.30 24.72
C GLY A 49 5.82 -17.70 24.18
N PRO A 50 5.15 -17.80 23.02
CA PRO A 50 4.78 -19.07 22.39
C PRO A 50 5.91 -19.65 21.53
N GLY A 51 5.87 -20.97 21.28
CA GLY A 51 6.62 -21.58 20.18
C GLY A 51 5.88 -21.41 18.86
N VAL A 52 6.60 -21.12 17.78
CA VAL A 52 6.04 -20.76 16.47
C VAL A 52 6.55 -21.63 15.31
N THR A 53 7.49 -22.55 15.56
CA THR A 53 8.03 -23.44 14.51
C THR A 53 6.94 -24.16 13.72
N SER A 54 5.91 -24.72 14.38
CA SER A 54 4.83 -25.43 13.70
C SER A 54 4.04 -24.52 12.76
N LEU A 55 3.73 -23.29 13.20
CA LEU A 55 2.98 -22.29 12.40
C LEU A 55 3.66 -22.01 11.05
N LEU A 56 4.99 -22.05 11.01
CA LEU A 56 5.79 -21.75 9.82
C LEU A 56 6.20 -22.99 9.01
N THR A 57 5.99 -24.20 9.53
CA THR A 57 6.44 -25.45 8.89
C THR A 57 5.33 -26.45 8.58
N ASP A 58 4.15 -26.32 9.20
CA ASP A 58 2.98 -27.14 8.92
C ASP A 58 1.95 -26.35 8.09
N PRO A 59 1.65 -26.74 6.84
CA PRO A 59 0.66 -26.06 6.01
C PRO A 59 -0.79 -26.16 6.53
N ALA A 60 -1.06 -27.09 7.46
CA ALA A 60 -2.36 -27.21 8.14
C ALA A 60 -2.50 -26.28 9.36
N SER A 61 -1.46 -25.48 9.66
CA SER A 61 -1.51 -24.50 10.74
C SER A 61 -2.64 -23.48 10.56
N PRO A 62 -3.15 -22.88 11.64
CA PRO A 62 -4.20 -21.87 11.57
C PRO A 62 -3.85 -20.71 10.63
N THR A 63 -4.88 -20.18 9.95
CA THR A 63 -4.74 -19.01 9.07
C THR A 63 -4.48 -17.74 9.88
N LEU A 64 -4.04 -16.67 9.20
CA LEU A 64 -3.87 -15.35 9.78
C LEU A 64 -5.12 -14.92 10.57
N ASP A 65 -6.29 -15.03 9.94
CA ASP A 65 -7.56 -14.64 10.52
C ASP A 65 -7.90 -15.41 11.80
N ARG A 66 -7.61 -16.72 11.81
CA ARG A 66 -7.84 -17.54 13.00
C ARG A 66 -6.90 -17.16 14.13
N LEU A 67 -5.62 -16.91 13.85
CA LEU A 67 -4.68 -16.48 14.88
C LEU A 67 -4.97 -15.07 15.40
N LEU A 68 -5.47 -14.16 14.56
CA LEU A 68 -5.94 -12.85 15.05
C LEU A 68 -7.05 -12.99 16.10
N GLU A 69 -7.93 -13.97 15.93
CA GLU A 69 -9.04 -14.24 16.86
C GLU A 69 -8.58 -15.01 18.11
N SER A 70 -7.61 -15.91 17.99
CA SER A 70 -7.27 -16.87 19.05
C SER A 70 -5.93 -16.64 19.74
N ASP A 71 -4.90 -16.19 19.01
CA ASP A 71 -3.51 -16.16 19.50
C ASP A 71 -2.65 -15.12 18.75
N VAL A 72 -2.95 -13.84 19.00
CA VAL A 72 -2.16 -12.71 18.52
C VAL A 72 -0.66 -12.80 18.88
N PRO A 73 -0.24 -13.16 20.11
CA PRO A 73 1.19 -13.29 20.40
C PRO A 73 1.89 -14.35 19.53
N ALA A 74 1.27 -15.48 19.25
CA ALA A 74 1.87 -16.46 18.33
C ALA A 74 1.93 -15.92 16.89
N LEU A 75 0.93 -15.17 16.43
CA LEU A 75 0.94 -14.52 15.13
C LEU A 75 2.08 -13.51 14.99
N SER A 76 2.18 -12.55 15.91
CA SER A 76 3.24 -11.52 15.92
C SER A 76 4.63 -12.16 15.85
N LEU A 77 4.86 -13.17 16.69
CA LEU A 77 6.15 -13.85 16.75
C LEU A 77 6.41 -14.70 15.50
N ALA A 78 5.42 -15.38 14.94
CA ALA A 78 5.56 -16.14 13.70
C ALA A 78 5.92 -15.22 12.52
N ILE A 79 5.30 -14.03 12.45
CA ILE A 79 5.65 -13.01 11.46
C ILE A 79 7.12 -12.62 11.63
N PHE A 80 7.54 -12.19 12.82
CA PHE A 80 8.92 -11.81 13.10
C PHE A 80 9.90 -12.94 12.74
N ALA A 81 9.62 -14.17 13.19
CA ALA A 81 10.46 -15.34 12.94
C ALA A 81 10.61 -15.62 11.43
N SER A 82 9.53 -15.50 10.65
CA SER A 82 9.60 -15.69 9.20
C SER A 82 10.54 -14.68 8.52
N GLN A 83 10.58 -13.45 9.01
CA GLN A 83 11.45 -12.41 8.47
C GLN A 83 12.92 -12.64 8.81
N ILE A 84 13.21 -13.06 10.06
CA ILE A 84 14.57 -13.43 10.50
C ILE A 84 15.10 -14.61 9.67
N VAL A 85 14.29 -15.67 9.55
CA VAL A 85 14.65 -16.87 8.79
C VAL A 85 14.92 -16.52 7.32
N ALA A 86 14.02 -15.76 6.69
CA ALA A 86 14.18 -15.34 5.29
C ALA A 86 15.45 -14.51 5.09
N ALA A 87 15.69 -13.48 5.91
CA ALA A 87 16.86 -12.63 5.79
C ALA A 87 18.18 -13.39 6.01
N ARG A 88 18.20 -14.34 6.96
CA ARG A 88 19.34 -15.22 7.18
C ARG A 88 19.59 -16.10 5.96
N LEU A 89 18.55 -16.79 5.49
CA LEU A 89 18.63 -17.66 4.32
C LEU A 89 19.20 -16.93 3.10
N TYR A 90 18.67 -15.74 2.82
CA TYR A 90 19.05 -14.93 1.68
C TYR A 90 20.54 -14.57 1.72
N ARG A 91 21.06 -14.21 2.90
CA ARG A 91 22.46 -13.82 3.08
C ARG A 91 23.41 -15.01 3.10
N GLU A 92 23.07 -16.05 3.85
CA GLU A 92 24.00 -17.14 4.17
C GLU A 92 23.96 -18.28 3.16
N GLU A 93 22.80 -18.59 2.60
CA GLU A 93 22.64 -19.75 1.71
C GLU A 93 22.41 -19.34 0.25
N LEU A 94 21.78 -18.17 0.01
CA LEU A 94 21.53 -17.66 -1.35
C LEU A 94 22.53 -16.57 -1.79
N GLY A 95 23.42 -16.14 -0.90
CA GLY A 95 24.51 -15.20 -1.20
C GLY A 95 24.09 -13.77 -1.55
N LEU A 96 22.85 -13.36 -1.20
CA LEU A 96 22.36 -12.01 -1.39
C LEU A 96 23.00 -11.04 -0.39
N SER A 97 23.53 -9.93 -0.90
CA SER A 97 24.08 -8.85 -0.07
C SER A 97 23.00 -7.83 0.25
N ALA A 98 22.70 -7.67 1.54
CA ALA A 98 21.85 -6.59 2.03
C ALA A 98 22.71 -5.34 2.21
N ALA A 99 22.60 -4.39 1.29
CA ALA A 99 23.29 -3.10 1.39
C ALA A 99 22.52 -2.11 2.27
N LEU A 100 21.20 -2.27 2.35
CA LEU A 100 20.30 -1.46 3.15
C LEU A 100 19.16 -2.34 3.67
N LEU A 101 18.70 -2.06 4.88
CA LEU A 101 17.53 -2.70 5.49
C LEU A 101 16.46 -1.63 5.72
N MET A 102 15.21 -1.98 5.46
CA MET A 102 14.07 -1.10 5.75
C MET A 102 12.90 -1.93 6.25
N GLY A 103 12.42 -1.62 7.45
CA GLY A 103 11.24 -2.25 8.02
C GLY A 103 9.99 -1.38 7.87
N HIS A 104 8.86 -2.00 7.57
CA HIS A 104 7.56 -1.35 7.61
C HIS A 104 6.88 -1.69 8.94
N SER A 105 6.70 -0.67 9.79
CA SER A 105 6.07 -0.84 11.10
C SER A 105 6.73 -1.98 11.89
N PHE A 106 6.01 -3.07 12.13
CA PHE A 106 6.47 -4.25 12.87
C PHE A 106 7.76 -4.85 12.29
N GLY A 107 8.00 -4.72 10.98
CA GLY A 107 9.25 -5.19 10.37
C GLY A 107 10.51 -4.45 10.83
N GLU A 108 10.40 -3.28 11.47
CA GLU A 108 11.58 -2.58 12.00
C GLU A 108 12.31 -3.37 13.09
N PHE A 109 11.60 -4.21 13.86
CA PHE A 109 12.24 -5.11 14.81
C PHE A 109 13.18 -6.10 14.11
N ALA A 110 12.73 -6.71 13.01
CA ALA A 110 13.53 -7.64 12.24
C ALA A 110 14.70 -6.93 11.54
N ALA A 111 14.48 -5.74 10.99
CA ALA A 111 15.55 -4.93 10.39
C ALA A 111 16.65 -4.60 11.40
N LEU A 112 16.29 -4.19 12.62
CA LEU A 112 17.25 -3.89 13.69
C LEU A 112 18.03 -5.13 14.13
N VAL A 113 17.40 -6.31 14.21
CA VAL A 113 18.09 -7.56 14.53
C VAL A 113 19.04 -7.98 13.41
N VAL A 114 18.57 -7.96 12.16
CA VAL A 114 19.37 -8.35 10.99
C VAL A 114 20.56 -7.41 10.77
N SER A 115 20.39 -6.11 11.09
CA SER A 115 21.46 -5.13 11.06
C SER A 115 22.56 -5.40 12.10
N GLY A 116 22.24 -6.15 13.15
CA GLY A 116 23.11 -6.38 14.29
C GLY A 116 23.06 -5.30 15.37
N ALA A 117 22.17 -4.31 15.25
CA ALA A 117 21.85 -3.36 16.31
C ALA A 117 21.25 -4.04 17.54
N LEU A 118 20.45 -5.09 17.31
CA LEU A 118 19.90 -5.97 18.34
C LEU A 118 20.36 -7.41 18.09
N THR A 119 20.49 -8.19 19.16
CA THR A 119 20.61 -9.65 19.07
C THR A 119 19.26 -10.28 18.78
N LEU A 120 19.26 -11.53 18.30
CA LEU A 120 18.02 -12.28 18.09
C LEU A 120 17.22 -12.43 19.40
N GLU A 121 17.89 -12.71 20.52
CA GLU A 121 17.25 -12.86 21.83
C GLU A 121 16.56 -11.56 22.27
N GLU A 122 17.23 -10.41 22.11
CA GLU A 122 16.63 -9.10 22.40
C GLU A 122 15.42 -8.83 21.50
N GLY A 123 15.53 -9.12 20.19
CA GLY A 123 14.42 -8.97 19.25
C GLY A 123 13.19 -9.79 19.63
N VAL A 124 13.38 -11.09 19.93
CA VAL A 124 12.29 -11.96 20.39
C VAL A 124 11.69 -11.47 21.71
N THR A 125 12.54 -11.07 22.67
CA THR A 125 12.10 -10.54 23.96
C THR A 125 11.25 -9.27 23.78
N LEU A 126 11.67 -8.37 22.89
CA LEU A 126 10.93 -7.15 22.57
C LEU A 126 9.58 -7.45 21.92
N VAL A 127 9.50 -8.39 20.96
CA VAL A 127 8.23 -8.78 20.34
C VAL A 127 7.26 -9.34 21.39
N VAL A 128 7.73 -10.26 22.24
CA VAL A 128 6.91 -10.84 23.33
C VAL A 128 6.46 -9.76 24.32
N ALA A 129 7.36 -8.84 24.70
CA ALA A 129 7.05 -7.75 25.61
C ALA A 129 6.08 -6.73 25.00
N ARG A 130 6.19 -6.44 23.70
CA ARG A 130 5.27 -5.57 22.96
C ARG A 130 3.85 -6.12 23.00
N ASP A 131 3.68 -7.40 22.69
CA ASP A 131 2.35 -8.03 22.74
C ASP A 131 1.79 -8.07 24.17
N ARG A 132 2.64 -8.30 25.18
CA ARG A 132 2.25 -8.24 26.60
C ARG A 132 1.78 -6.83 26.99
N ALA A 133 2.49 -5.80 26.57
CA ALA A 133 2.15 -4.41 26.84
C ALA A 133 0.82 -4.01 26.19
N LEU A 134 0.61 -4.39 24.92
CA LEU A 134 -0.66 -4.16 24.22
C LEU A 134 -1.84 -4.81 24.95
N ARG A 135 -1.72 -6.09 25.32
CA ARG A 135 -2.77 -6.79 26.08
C ARG A 135 -3.02 -6.16 27.46
N ALA A 136 -1.96 -5.80 28.18
CA ALA A 136 -2.08 -5.21 29.52
C ALA A 136 -2.74 -3.84 29.52
N SER A 137 -2.59 -3.05 28.44
CA SER A 137 -3.25 -1.74 28.31
C SER A 137 -4.77 -1.81 28.11
N GLY A 138 -5.30 -2.96 27.71
CA GLY A 138 -6.73 -3.10 27.36
C GLY A 138 -7.17 -2.26 26.16
N VAL A 139 -6.23 -1.74 25.36
CA VAL A 139 -6.53 -0.89 24.19
C VAL A 139 -7.38 -1.65 23.16
N SER A 140 -8.34 -0.93 22.60
CA SER A 140 -9.16 -1.37 21.47
C SER A 140 -9.22 -0.29 20.39
N GLY A 141 -9.57 -0.69 19.18
CA GLY A 141 -9.58 0.19 18.02
C GLY A 141 -9.33 -0.58 16.74
N GLY A 142 -9.38 0.13 15.63
CA GLY A 142 -9.18 -0.45 14.31
C GLY A 142 -8.30 0.41 13.43
N MET A 143 -8.13 -0.07 12.20
CA MET A 143 -7.43 0.66 11.15
C MET A 143 -8.20 0.53 9.84
N VAL A 144 -8.10 1.52 8.96
CA VAL A 144 -8.69 1.53 7.62
C VAL A 144 -7.65 2.00 6.62
N ALA A 145 -7.48 1.24 5.53
CA ALA A 145 -6.73 1.69 4.36
C ALA A 145 -7.67 2.47 3.44
N ILE A 146 -7.28 3.67 3.06
CA ILE A 146 -8.04 4.57 2.20
C ILE A 146 -7.28 4.73 0.90
N GLU A 147 -7.98 4.50 -0.22
CA GLU A 147 -7.42 4.58 -1.57
C GLU A 147 -7.35 6.04 -2.05
N ALA A 148 -6.50 6.83 -1.39
CA ALA A 148 -6.26 8.24 -1.68
C ALA A 148 -4.91 8.70 -1.10
N GLY A 149 -4.35 9.77 -1.66
CA GLY A 149 -3.11 10.37 -1.17
C GLY A 149 -3.25 11.10 0.17
N LEU A 150 -2.12 11.26 0.85
CA LEU A 150 -2.02 11.76 2.23
C LEU A 150 -2.85 13.02 2.50
N ARG A 151 -2.71 14.07 1.68
CA ARG A 151 -3.44 15.33 1.88
C ARG A 151 -4.95 15.16 1.86
N ARG A 152 -5.47 14.33 0.95
CA ARG A 152 -6.92 14.07 0.86
C ARG A 152 -7.39 13.32 2.10
N VAL A 153 -6.62 12.33 2.56
CA VAL A 153 -6.95 11.57 3.76
C VAL A 153 -6.88 12.43 5.03
N GLU A 154 -5.91 13.33 5.14
CA GLU A 154 -5.83 14.28 6.25
C GLU A 154 -7.07 15.20 6.30
N HIS A 155 -7.56 15.67 5.16
CA HIS A 155 -8.83 16.42 5.09
C HIS A 155 -10.04 15.57 5.50
N LEU A 156 -10.12 14.31 5.07
CA LEU A 156 -11.21 13.41 5.48
C LEU A 156 -11.20 13.18 7.00
N VAL A 157 -10.02 12.93 7.57
CA VAL A 157 -9.85 12.77 9.03
C VAL A 157 -10.26 14.04 9.76
N ALA A 158 -9.80 15.22 9.31
CA ALA A 158 -10.17 16.49 9.90
C ALA A 158 -11.69 16.75 9.84
N ALA A 159 -12.33 16.41 8.72
CA ALA A 159 -13.77 16.60 8.51
C ALA A 159 -14.65 15.77 9.45
N THR A 160 -14.16 14.62 9.93
CA THR A 160 -14.89 13.84 10.94
C THR A 160 -14.87 14.45 12.35
N ALA A 161 -13.97 15.42 12.59
CA ALA A 161 -13.77 16.06 13.89
C ALA A 161 -13.55 15.08 15.07
N ASP A 162 -13.07 13.86 14.79
CA ASP A 162 -12.86 12.83 15.79
C ASP A 162 -11.37 12.75 16.18
N SER A 163 -11.07 13.14 17.42
CA SER A 163 -9.69 13.19 17.90
C SER A 163 -9.04 11.81 18.04
N SER A 164 -9.80 10.72 18.00
CA SER A 164 -9.22 9.37 18.07
C SER A 164 -8.54 8.95 16.76
N LEU A 165 -8.89 9.58 15.63
CA LEU A 165 -8.31 9.25 14.33
C LEU A 165 -6.92 9.87 14.17
N ALA A 166 -6.01 9.10 13.60
CA ALA A 166 -4.67 9.54 13.22
C ALA A 166 -4.20 8.79 11.97
N VAL A 167 -3.46 9.47 11.10
CA VAL A 167 -2.73 8.79 10.02
C VAL A 167 -1.70 7.88 10.65
N ALA A 168 -1.79 6.60 10.33
CA ALA A 168 -0.93 5.53 10.85
C ALA A 168 0.19 5.18 9.88
N ALA A 169 -0.08 5.19 8.58
CA ALA A 169 0.91 4.93 7.56
C ALA A 169 0.60 5.67 6.25
N ASP A 170 1.64 6.14 5.59
CA ASP A 170 1.62 6.71 4.24
C ASP A 170 2.45 5.79 3.35
N ASN A 171 1.76 4.91 2.60
CA ASN A 171 2.37 3.72 1.98
C ASN A 171 2.67 3.91 0.49
N ALA A 172 1.74 4.51 -0.24
CA ALA A 172 1.83 4.76 -1.67
C ALA A 172 1.05 6.03 -2.01
N TYR A 173 1.19 6.52 -3.25
CA TYR A 173 0.50 7.74 -3.71
C TYR A 173 -1.01 7.73 -3.50
N ASP A 174 -1.60 6.54 -3.56
CA ASP A 174 -3.02 6.27 -3.43
C ASP A 174 -3.34 5.37 -2.22
N GLN A 175 -2.40 5.16 -1.28
CA GLN A 175 -2.65 4.29 -0.13
C GLN A 175 -2.17 4.89 1.18
N VAL A 176 -3.13 5.30 2.00
CA VAL A 176 -2.90 5.80 3.36
C VAL A 176 -3.72 4.99 4.34
N VAL A 177 -3.11 4.63 5.46
CA VAL A 177 -3.78 3.92 6.56
C VAL A 177 -4.07 4.89 7.69
N VAL A 178 -5.29 4.89 8.19
CA VAL A 178 -5.73 5.65 9.36
C VAL A 178 -6.08 4.67 10.48
N SER A 179 -5.65 4.96 11.70
CA SER A 179 -6.03 4.21 12.90
C SER A 179 -6.86 5.06 13.84
N GLY A 180 -7.71 4.42 14.64
CA GLY A 180 -8.55 5.11 15.61
C GLY A 180 -9.50 4.17 16.36
N ALA A 181 -10.45 4.74 17.10
CA ALA A 181 -11.50 3.96 17.75
C ALA A 181 -12.37 3.29 16.67
N GLU A 182 -12.87 2.08 16.92
CA GLU A 182 -13.65 1.31 15.93
C GLU A 182 -14.84 2.09 15.34
N PRO A 183 -15.65 2.82 16.14
CA PRO A 183 -16.75 3.61 15.59
C PRO A 183 -16.27 4.77 14.71
N ALA A 184 -15.12 5.36 15.02
CA ALA A 184 -14.54 6.47 14.25
C ALA A 184 -13.98 5.98 12.91
N VAL A 185 -13.30 4.82 12.93
CA VAL A 185 -12.80 4.15 11.72
C VAL A 185 -13.96 3.76 10.79
N ALA A 186 -15.04 3.21 11.35
CA ALA A 186 -16.24 2.87 10.58
C ALA A 186 -16.91 4.12 9.97
N ARG A 187 -17.01 5.22 10.73
CA ARG A 187 -17.52 6.51 10.21
C ARG A 187 -16.65 7.05 9.08
N LEU A 188 -15.32 7.05 9.25
CA LEU A 188 -14.39 7.51 8.23
C LEU A 188 -14.52 6.69 6.94
N ALA A 189 -14.64 5.36 7.05
CA ALA A 189 -14.86 4.49 5.90
C ALA A 189 -16.18 4.80 5.17
N SER A 190 -17.25 5.07 5.92
CA SER A 190 -18.55 5.47 5.36
C SER A 190 -18.47 6.82 4.63
N VAL A 191 -17.82 7.82 5.24
CA VAL A 191 -17.60 9.14 4.62
C VAL A 191 -16.76 9.02 3.35
N ALA A 192 -15.69 8.23 3.38
CA ALA A 192 -14.87 7.97 2.19
C ALA A 192 -15.72 7.33 1.08
N GLY A 193 -16.51 6.30 1.41
CA GLY A 193 -17.40 5.63 0.46
C GLY A 193 -18.45 6.56 -0.16
N ALA A 194 -19.06 7.45 0.65
CA ALA A 194 -19.99 8.46 0.17
C ALA A 194 -19.36 9.48 -0.81
N LEU A 195 -18.04 9.63 -0.75
CA LEU A 195 -17.25 10.49 -1.64
C LEU A 195 -16.59 9.72 -2.80
N GLY A 196 -16.98 8.45 -3.02
CA GLY A 196 -16.42 7.59 -4.06
C GLY A 196 -14.97 7.16 -3.81
N VAL A 197 -14.47 7.30 -2.58
CA VAL A 197 -13.13 6.87 -2.19
C VAL A 197 -13.23 5.50 -1.53
N LYS A 198 -12.54 4.51 -2.09
CA LYS A 198 -12.52 3.16 -1.51
C LYS A 198 -11.83 3.19 -0.14
N ALA A 199 -12.47 2.56 0.84
CA ALA A 199 -11.94 2.40 2.17
C ALA A 199 -12.09 0.94 2.61
N THR A 200 -10.99 0.32 3.02
CA THR A 200 -10.94 -1.09 3.45
C THR A 200 -10.53 -1.17 4.90
N VAL A 201 -11.46 -1.58 5.77
CA VAL A 201 -11.14 -1.83 7.19
C VAL A 201 -10.16 -2.99 7.29
N LEU A 202 -9.05 -2.78 7.98
CA LEU A 202 -7.98 -3.75 8.11
C LEU A 202 -8.27 -4.72 9.26
N ARG A 203 -8.04 -6.01 9.01
CA ARG A 203 -8.06 -7.04 10.06
C ARG A 203 -6.73 -7.00 10.81
N VAL A 204 -6.67 -6.18 11.84
CA VAL A 204 -5.51 -6.03 12.73
C VAL A 204 -5.98 -5.95 14.18
N PRO A 205 -5.16 -6.40 15.15
CA PRO A 205 -5.63 -6.54 16.53
C PRO A 205 -5.72 -5.22 17.29
N TYR A 206 -5.04 -4.16 16.83
CA TYR A 206 -4.91 -2.88 17.55
C TYR A 206 -4.81 -1.69 16.59
N PRO A 207 -5.16 -0.46 17.04
CA PRO A 207 -5.05 0.76 16.24
C PRO A 207 -3.60 1.30 16.24
N PHE A 208 -2.67 0.57 15.59
CA PHE A 208 -1.25 0.93 15.59
C PHE A 208 -0.97 2.35 15.09
N HIS A 209 0.17 2.90 15.52
CA HIS A 209 0.68 4.24 15.16
C HIS A 209 -0.24 5.38 15.59
N ASN A 210 -0.89 5.21 16.74
CA ASN A 210 -1.80 6.20 17.30
C ASN A 210 -1.38 6.57 18.72
N ARG A 211 -0.67 7.69 18.87
CA ARG A 211 -0.21 8.15 20.19
C ARG A 211 -1.33 8.30 21.23
N ARG A 212 -2.53 8.70 20.80
CA ARG A 212 -3.65 8.95 21.71
C ARG A 212 -4.24 7.66 22.27
N LEU A 213 -4.32 6.62 21.45
CA LEU A 213 -4.89 5.32 21.87
C LEU A 213 -3.83 4.38 22.47
N LEU A 214 -2.59 4.45 22.00
CA LEU A 214 -1.52 3.52 22.39
C LEU A 214 -0.50 4.11 23.37
N GLY A 215 -0.76 5.30 23.93
CA GLY A 215 0.16 5.96 24.87
C GLY A 215 0.54 5.07 26.06
N GLU A 216 -0.45 4.49 26.74
CA GLU A 216 -0.22 3.58 27.87
C GLU A 216 0.54 2.32 27.42
N ALA A 217 0.08 1.63 26.38
CA ALA A 217 0.78 0.46 25.85
C ALA A 217 2.25 0.76 25.51
N ASN A 218 2.53 1.94 24.95
CA ASN A 218 3.87 2.39 24.62
C ASN A 218 4.73 2.64 25.86
N GLU A 219 4.17 3.22 26.92
CA GLU A 219 4.87 3.38 28.21
C GLU A 219 5.16 2.02 28.88
N LEU A 220 4.19 1.09 28.84
CA LEU A 220 4.39 -0.26 29.35
C LEU A 220 5.53 -0.97 28.59
N PHE A 221 5.54 -0.84 27.26
CA PHE A 221 6.56 -1.42 26.40
C PHE A 221 7.94 -0.78 26.56
N ALA A 222 7.99 0.55 26.72
CA ALA A 222 9.24 1.31 26.89
C ALA A 222 10.06 0.83 28.10
N ARG A 223 9.42 0.25 29.13
CA ARG A 223 10.14 -0.36 30.26
C ARG A 223 11.02 -1.53 29.85
N THR A 224 10.58 -2.36 28.91
CA THR A 224 11.43 -3.43 28.37
C THR A 224 12.47 -2.87 27.40
N VAL A 225 12.11 -1.88 26.58
CA VAL A 225 13.07 -1.18 25.71
C VAL A 225 14.25 -0.61 26.50
N ALA A 226 14.00 -0.08 27.71
CA ALA A 226 15.06 0.43 28.58
C ALA A 226 16.03 -0.65 29.12
N THR A 227 15.72 -1.94 28.93
CA THR A 227 16.57 -3.07 29.39
C THR A 227 17.45 -3.66 28.29
N VAL A 228 17.22 -3.31 27.02
CA VAL A 228 18.08 -3.77 25.92
C VAL A 228 19.33 -2.90 25.81
N ASP A 229 20.37 -3.42 25.17
CA ASP A 229 21.63 -2.70 24.92
C ASP A 229 21.82 -2.50 23.41
N PRO A 230 21.25 -1.41 22.83
CA PRO A 230 21.31 -1.18 21.39
C PRO A 230 22.73 -0.90 20.91
N ARG A 231 23.04 -1.38 19.71
CA ARG A 231 24.36 -1.23 19.07
C ARG A 231 24.21 -0.42 17.80
N VAL A 232 25.33 0.11 17.32
CA VAL A 232 25.39 0.69 15.97
C VAL A 232 25.07 -0.42 14.94
N PRO A 233 24.13 -0.20 14.01
CA PRO A 233 23.87 -1.12 12.91
C PRO A 233 25.15 -1.43 12.11
N ARG A 234 25.40 -2.71 11.80
CA ARG A 234 26.51 -3.15 10.93
C ARG A 234 26.13 -3.18 9.45
N VAL A 235 24.83 -3.19 9.19
CA VAL A 235 24.23 -3.00 7.86
C VAL A 235 23.37 -1.76 7.98
N ASP A 236 23.41 -0.90 6.96
CA ASP A 236 22.62 0.33 6.95
C ASP A 236 21.14 0.04 7.17
N VAL A 237 20.48 0.86 7.98
CA VAL A 237 19.04 0.79 8.24
C VAL A 237 18.43 2.15 7.95
N PHE A 238 17.38 2.18 7.14
CA PHE A 238 16.51 3.34 7.00
C PHE A 238 15.22 3.09 7.77
N SER A 239 14.87 3.99 8.70
CA SER A 239 13.62 3.90 9.47
C SER A 239 12.56 4.81 8.85
N PRO A 240 11.45 4.27 8.31
CA PRO A 240 10.32 5.09 7.85
C PRO A 240 9.56 5.78 9.00
N VAL A 241 9.73 5.33 10.24
CA VAL A 241 9.16 5.98 11.44
C VAL A 241 9.98 7.21 11.84
N LEU A 242 11.31 7.15 11.72
CA LEU A 242 12.15 8.32 11.97
C LEU A 242 12.31 9.22 10.74
N GLY A 243 12.09 8.69 9.54
CA GLY A 243 12.33 9.39 8.27
C GLY A 243 13.81 9.66 8.02
N ARG A 244 14.70 8.80 8.52
CA ARG A 244 16.16 8.92 8.39
C ARG A 244 16.86 7.58 8.61
N ARG A 245 18.16 7.56 8.32
CA ARG A 245 19.05 6.45 8.66
C ARG A 245 19.20 6.30 10.19
N VAL A 246 19.32 5.06 10.63
CA VAL A 246 19.60 4.70 12.03
C VAL A 246 21.11 4.54 12.15
N GLU A 247 21.78 5.49 12.80
CA GLU A 247 23.25 5.55 12.82
C GLU A 247 23.82 5.33 14.22
N THR A 248 23.01 5.51 15.26
CA THR A 248 23.44 5.44 16.65
C THR A 248 22.57 4.48 17.49
N PRO A 249 23.09 3.97 18.62
CA PRO A 249 22.26 3.28 19.62
C PRO A 249 21.04 4.09 20.10
N GLY A 250 21.19 5.43 20.11
CA GLY A 250 20.10 6.35 20.44
C GLY A 250 18.97 6.30 19.40
N ASP A 251 19.30 6.28 18.11
CA ASP A 251 18.30 6.14 17.04
C ASP A 251 17.57 4.79 17.14
N VAL A 252 18.29 3.70 17.43
CA VAL A 252 17.67 2.37 17.66
C VAL A 252 16.67 2.44 18.82
N SER A 253 17.06 3.08 19.93
CA SER A 253 16.17 3.28 21.08
C SER A 253 14.96 4.14 20.72
N GLU A 254 15.13 5.15 19.87
CA GLU A 254 14.05 6.02 19.39
C GLU A 254 13.06 5.26 18.51
N VAL A 255 13.54 4.42 17.58
CA VAL A 255 12.68 3.52 16.78
C VAL A 255 11.82 2.66 17.71
N LEU A 256 12.43 1.99 18.68
CA LEU A 256 11.75 1.08 19.59
C LEU A 256 10.73 1.80 20.49
N SER A 257 11.13 2.91 21.12
CA SER A 257 10.31 3.65 22.08
C SER A 257 9.15 4.43 21.46
N SER A 258 9.19 4.65 20.15
CA SER A 258 8.13 5.35 19.41
C SER A 258 7.33 4.44 18.47
N HIS A 259 7.68 3.15 18.41
CA HIS A 259 7.16 2.16 17.46
C HIS A 259 5.64 2.07 17.40
N LEU A 260 4.96 2.12 18.55
CA LEU A 260 3.51 1.95 18.62
C LEU A 260 2.73 3.21 18.26
N VAL A 261 3.39 4.38 18.26
CA VAL A 261 2.69 5.68 18.35
C VAL A 261 3.02 6.66 17.23
N ARG A 262 4.16 6.49 16.54
CA ARG A 262 4.54 7.35 15.42
C ARG A 262 4.08 6.77 14.08
N PRO A 263 3.64 7.60 13.12
CA PRO A 263 3.24 7.14 11.80
C PRO A 263 4.42 6.58 10.99
N VAL A 264 4.13 5.63 10.11
CA VAL A 264 5.10 5.08 9.16
C VAL A 264 5.05 5.88 7.85
N ARG A 265 6.14 6.56 7.49
CA ARG A 265 6.24 7.35 6.24
C ARG A 265 6.96 6.56 5.15
N PHE A 266 6.37 5.43 4.76
CA PHE A 266 6.99 4.49 3.83
C PHE A 266 7.16 5.06 2.41
N LEU A 267 6.17 5.79 1.89
CA LEU A 267 6.27 6.46 0.60
C LEU A 267 7.47 7.42 0.54
N ALA A 268 7.60 8.29 1.55
CA ALA A 268 8.73 9.22 1.65
C ALA A 268 10.07 8.48 1.77
N ALA A 269 10.13 7.45 2.62
CA ALA A 269 11.32 6.62 2.80
C ALA A 269 11.76 5.95 1.49
N LEU A 270 10.82 5.41 0.70
CA LEU A 270 11.10 4.83 -0.62
C LEU A 270 11.70 5.88 -1.57
N HIS A 271 11.13 7.08 -1.63
CA HIS A 271 11.66 8.14 -2.49
C HIS A 271 13.07 8.58 -2.09
N GLU A 272 13.35 8.67 -0.80
CA GLU A 272 14.67 9.04 -0.29
C GLU A 272 15.74 8.04 -0.75
N ILE A 273 15.52 6.74 -0.49
CA ILE A 273 16.49 5.71 -0.86
C ILE A 273 16.58 5.51 -2.39
N ARG A 274 15.50 5.79 -3.13
CA ARG A 274 15.53 5.83 -4.60
C ARG A 274 16.38 6.98 -5.12
N GLY A 275 16.32 8.14 -4.47
CA GLY A 275 17.19 9.29 -4.76
C GLY A 275 18.67 8.96 -4.59
N GLU A 276 19.01 8.01 -3.72
CA GLU A 276 20.36 7.49 -3.51
C GLU A 276 20.76 6.38 -4.53
N GLY A 277 19.88 6.02 -5.47
CA GLY A 277 20.16 5.05 -6.53
C GLY A 277 19.81 3.60 -6.21
N VAL A 278 19.13 3.32 -5.09
CA VAL A 278 18.71 1.95 -4.71
C VAL A 278 17.68 1.41 -5.69
N THR A 279 17.99 0.37 -6.49
CA THR A 279 17.05 -0.15 -7.51
C THR A 279 16.52 -1.56 -7.26
N ARG A 280 17.07 -2.27 -6.27
CA ARG A 280 16.76 -3.69 -6.01
C ARG A 280 16.16 -3.87 -4.62
N PHE A 281 15.04 -4.58 -4.55
CA PHE A 281 14.29 -4.79 -3.32
C PHE A 281 13.96 -6.27 -3.14
N VAL A 282 14.19 -6.79 -1.94
CA VAL A 282 13.90 -8.18 -1.59
C VAL A 282 13.05 -8.20 -0.33
N GLU A 283 11.85 -8.76 -0.41
CA GLU A 283 11.00 -8.91 0.78
C GLU A 283 11.44 -10.10 1.61
N CYS A 284 11.81 -9.82 2.86
CA CYS A 284 12.17 -10.81 3.88
C CYS A 284 10.95 -11.12 4.73
N GLY A 285 10.21 -12.18 4.37
CA GLY A 285 9.03 -12.62 5.10
C GLY A 285 8.06 -13.35 4.19
N ALA A 286 6.89 -13.69 4.72
CA ALA A 286 5.81 -14.27 3.91
C ALA A 286 5.09 -13.18 3.10
N ARG A 287 4.48 -13.57 1.97
CA ARG A 287 3.73 -12.66 1.06
C ARG A 287 4.66 -11.70 0.28
N SER A 288 4.08 -10.66 -0.32
CA SER A 288 4.76 -9.73 -1.23
C SER A 288 4.32 -8.29 -1.06
N THR A 289 3.77 -7.94 0.10
CA THR A 289 3.04 -6.67 0.29
C THR A 289 3.93 -5.46 0.03
N LEU A 290 5.18 -5.48 0.50
CA LEU A 290 6.09 -4.33 0.35
C LEU A 290 6.66 -4.23 -1.05
N VAL A 291 6.98 -5.36 -1.70
CA VAL A 291 7.42 -5.30 -3.11
C VAL A 291 6.29 -4.89 -4.05
N ASP A 292 5.05 -5.27 -3.77
CA ASP A 292 3.88 -4.81 -4.52
C ASP A 292 3.70 -3.28 -4.35
N LEU A 293 3.92 -2.74 -3.14
CA LEU A 293 3.96 -1.28 -2.89
C LEU A 293 5.11 -0.58 -3.63
N VAL A 294 6.32 -1.17 -3.64
CA VAL A 294 7.46 -0.63 -4.38
C VAL A 294 7.12 -0.53 -5.87
N ASN A 295 6.60 -1.60 -6.46
CA ASN A 295 6.24 -1.64 -7.88
C ASN A 295 5.13 -0.64 -8.24
N ALA A 296 4.19 -0.38 -7.33
CA ALA A 296 3.14 0.62 -7.53
C ALA A 296 3.65 2.07 -7.42
N THR A 297 4.78 2.28 -6.75
CA THR A 297 5.22 3.64 -6.35
C THR A 297 6.41 4.14 -7.17
N VAL A 298 7.38 3.27 -7.47
CA VAL A 298 8.66 3.68 -8.06
C VAL A 298 8.98 2.84 -9.29
N ALA A 299 9.23 3.50 -10.41
CA ALA A 299 9.61 2.84 -11.66
C ALA A 299 11.10 2.44 -11.67
N GLY A 300 11.46 1.53 -12.58
CA GLY A 300 12.85 1.12 -12.81
C GLY A 300 13.46 0.35 -11.64
N THR A 301 12.65 -0.44 -10.95
CA THR A 301 13.07 -1.31 -9.84
C THR A 301 12.99 -2.79 -10.21
N SER A 302 13.87 -3.60 -9.62
CA SER A 302 13.72 -5.05 -9.59
C SER A 302 13.32 -5.47 -8.19
N THR A 303 12.26 -6.26 -8.09
CA THR A 303 11.72 -6.72 -6.81
C THR A 303 11.65 -8.24 -6.76
N SER A 304 11.90 -8.82 -5.59
CA SER A 304 11.74 -10.26 -5.36
C SER A 304 11.10 -10.53 -4.00
N ALA A 305 10.22 -11.52 -3.95
CA ALA A 305 9.63 -12.01 -2.71
C ALA A 305 9.65 -13.55 -2.72
N PRO A 306 10.80 -14.18 -2.38
CA PRO A 306 10.97 -15.62 -2.49
C PRO A 306 9.94 -16.46 -1.74
N PHE A 307 9.40 -15.93 -0.64
CA PHE A 307 8.36 -16.58 0.18
C PHE A 307 6.98 -15.94 0.04
N ARG A 308 6.68 -15.34 -1.12
CA ARG A 308 5.34 -14.79 -1.39
C ARG A 308 4.21 -15.80 -1.31
N ARG A 309 4.56 -17.06 -1.54
CA ARG A 309 3.76 -18.26 -1.36
C ARG A 309 4.64 -19.34 -0.77
N ARG A 310 4.05 -20.48 -0.40
CA ARG A 310 4.83 -21.70 -0.14
C ARG A 310 5.54 -22.08 -1.43
N ALA A 311 6.86 -22.01 -1.41
CA ALA A 311 7.72 -22.32 -2.54
C ALA A 311 8.65 -23.46 -2.16
N ASP A 312 8.87 -24.39 -3.07
CA ASP A 312 9.96 -25.35 -2.95
C ASP A 312 11.31 -24.66 -3.25
N ASP A 313 12.39 -25.44 -3.16
CA ASP A 313 13.75 -24.92 -3.34
C ASP A 313 13.94 -24.27 -4.72
N ALA A 314 13.36 -24.88 -5.76
CA ALA A 314 13.42 -24.34 -7.13
C ALA A 314 12.68 -23.01 -7.23
N GLY A 315 11.48 -22.91 -6.67
CA GLY A 315 10.69 -21.67 -6.66
C GLY A 315 11.38 -20.52 -5.92
N VAL A 316 12.03 -20.80 -4.80
CA VAL A 316 12.83 -19.81 -4.05
C VAL A 316 14.01 -19.32 -4.90
N LEU A 317 14.75 -20.24 -5.52
CA LEU A 317 15.89 -19.89 -6.38
C LEU A 317 15.46 -19.10 -7.62
N ASP A 318 14.30 -19.41 -8.21
CA ASP A 318 13.75 -18.67 -9.35
C ASP A 318 13.37 -17.24 -9.00
N GLU A 319 12.81 -17.00 -7.81
CA GLU A 319 12.55 -15.65 -7.30
C GLU A 319 13.84 -14.85 -7.10
N VAL A 320 14.90 -15.49 -6.59
CA VAL A 320 16.20 -14.81 -6.44
C VAL A 320 16.85 -14.50 -7.78
N ARG A 321 16.73 -15.41 -8.77
CA ARG A 321 17.24 -15.16 -10.13
C ARG A 321 16.59 -13.95 -10.81
N ARG A 322 15.35 -13.59 -10.46
CA ARG A 322 14.68 -12.38 -10.96
C ARG A 322 15.34 -11.06 -10.52
N LEU A 323 16.20 -11.10 -9.50
CA LEU A 323 16.99 -9.93 -9.06
C LEU A 323 18.22 -9.66 -9.94
N ALA A 324 18.61 -10.61 -10.79
CA ALA A 324 19.64 -10.39 -11.79
C ALA A 324 19.25 -9.20 -12.68
N PRO A 325 20.21 -8.35 -13.08
CA PRO A 325 19.90 -7.15 -13.84
C PRO A 325 19.10 -7.50 -15.09
N VAL A 326 17.90 -6.96 -15.20
CA VAL A 326 17.25 -6.78 -16.50
C VAL A 326 18.16 -5.81 -17.26
N PRO A 327 18.62 -6.13 -18.48
CA PRO A 327 19.30 -5.16 -19.31
C PRO A 327 18.35 -3.97 -19.45
N VAL A 328 18.75 -2.84 -18.88
CA VAL A 328 18.07 -1.58 -19.16
C VAL A 328 18.51 -1.22 -20.57
N THR A 329 17.78 -1.69 -21.59
CA THR A 329 17.82 -1.02 -22.88
C THR A 329 17.30 0.38 -22.58
N PRO A 330 18.11 1.44 -22.75
CA PRO A 330 17.58 2.79 -22.64
C PRO A 330 16.42 2.83 -23.64
N ALA A 331 15.20 3.01 -23.14
CA ALA A 331 14.15 3.49 -24.03
C ALA A 331 14.68 4.83 -24.54
N GLU A 332 14.91 4.93 -25.86
CA GLU A 332 15.21 6.22 -26.46
C GLU A 332 14.16 7.20 -25.93
N PRO A 333 14.57 8.34 -25.36
CA PRO A 333 13.62 9.33 -24.92
C PRO A 333 12.76 9.68 -26.12
N ARG A 334 11.49 9.29 -26.10
CA ARG A 334 10.52 9.90 -27.01
C ARG A 334 10.62 11.40 -26.74
N PRO A 335 10.85 12.23 -27.77
CA PRO A 335 10.86 13.67 -27.59
C PRO A 335 9.53 14.04 -26.92
N VAL A 336 9.61 14.55 -25.70
CA VAL A 336 8.50 15.31 -25.15
C VAL A 336 8.54 16.61 -25.94
N GLU A 337 7.65 16.72 -26.92
CA GLU A 337 7.47 17.97 -27.65
C GLU A 337 7.13 19.02 -26.58
N ALA A 338 8.02 20.00 -26.41
CA ALA A 338 7.86 21.03 -25.41
C ALA A 338 6.57 21.80 -25.76
N ALA A 339 5.51 21.56 -24.99
CA ALA A 339 4.33 22.39 -25.04
C ALA A 339 4.78 23.82 -24.73
N PHE A 340 4.67 24.70 -25.72
CA PHE A 340 4.81 26.13 -25.51
C PHE A 340 3.79 26.55 -24.47
N VAL A 341 4.27 26.91 -23.28
CA VAL A 341 3.43 27.60 -22.29
C VAL A 341 3.37 29.05 -22.74
N GLU A 342 2.26 29.44 -23.37
CA GLU A 342 1.98 30.85 -23.63
C GLU A 342 1.92 31.63 -22.30
N PRO A 343 2.43 32.88 -22.26
CA PRO A 343 2.37 33.69 -21.04
C PRO A 343 0.91 33.99 -20.69
N LEU A 344 0.56 33.83 -19.41
CA LEU A 344 -0.76 34.16 -18.88
C LEU A 344 -1.20 35.58 -19.31
N PRO A 345 -2.42 35.74 -19.87
CA PRO A 345 -2.93 37.06 -20.23
C PRO A 345 -3.14 37.91 -18.98
N THR A 346 -2.72 39.16 -19.06
CA THR A 346 -2.94 40.19 -18.05
C THR A 346 -4.44 40.44 -17.91
N GLN A 347 -4.96 40.32 -16.68
CA GLN A 347 -6.38 40.55 -16.40
C GLN A 347 -6.79 41.97 -16.81
N ARG A 348 -7.75 42.05 -17.73
CA ARG A 348 -8.52 43.27 -17.95
C ARG A 348 -9.75 43.21 -17.05
N ASP A 349 -10.01 44.32 -16.38
CA ASP A 349 -11.28 44.60 -15.72
C ASP A 349 -12.43 44.40 -16.70
N THR A 350 -13.24 43.39 -16.45
CA THR A 350 -14.59 43.30 -16.99
C THR A 350 -15.53 43.00 -15.83
N SER A 351 -16.24 44.03 -15.41
CA SER A 351 -17.44 43.94 -14.59
C SER A 351 -18.42 42.98 -15.25
N VAL A 352 -18.69 41.85 -14.60
CA VAL A 352 -19.73 40.92 -15.04
C VAL A 352 -21.05 41.39 -14.45
N SER A 353 -21.92 41.90 -15.32
CA SER A 353 -23.35 41.98 -15.10
C SER A 353 -23.90 40.55 -15.09
N ILE A 354 -24.59 40.15 -14.03
CA ILE A 354 -25.31 38.88 -13.98
C ILE A 354 -26.59 39.08 -14.82
N GLU A 355 -26.58 38.57 -16.04
CA GLU A 355 -27.82 38.28 -16.78
C GLU A 355 -28.20 36.82 -16.49
N THR A 356 -29.36 36.65 -15.88
CA THR A 356 -30.08 35.39 -15.81
C THR A 356 -30.65 35.10 -17.19
N ASP A 357 -30.05 34.16 -17.93
CA ASP A 357 -30.66 33.62 -19.15
C ASP A 357 -31.37 32.30 -18.83
N ASP A 358 -32.67 32.34 -19.05
CA ASP A 358 -33.64 31.27 -18.89
C ASP A 358 -34.07 30.94 -20.33
N GLY A 359 -33.56 29.86 -20.93
CA GLY A 359 -33.75 29.60 -22.35
C GLY A 359 -33.40 28.17 -22.79
N GLY A 360 -34.42 27.35 -22.97
CA GLY A 360 -34.33 25.99 -23.52
C GLY A 360 -33.72 25.95 -24.92
N GLY A 361 -32.58 25.25 -25.05
CA GLY A 361 -32.06 24.82 -26.34
C GLY A 361 -32.82 23.57 -26.83
N GLU A 362 -33.27 23.60 -28.08
CA GLU A 362 -33.89 22.46 -28.76
C GLU A 362 -32.97 21.23 -28.68
N LEU A 363 -33.54 20.07 -28.28
CA LEU A 363 -32.84 18.79 -28.26
C LEU A 363 -32.55 18.34 -29.69
N SER A 364 -31.39 18.72 -30.19
CA SER A 364 -30.87 18.27 -31.48
C SER A 364 -29.60 17.44 -31.25
N ALA A 365 -29.38 16.42 -32.08
CA ALA A 365 -28.20 15.56 -31.98
C ALA A 365 -26.86 16.33 -31.99
N PRO A 366 -26.69 17.44 -32.75
CA PRO A 366 -25.48 18.25 -32.68
C PRO A 366 -25.25 18.91 -31.30
N ASN A 367 -26.30 19.43 -30.66
CA ASN A 367 -26.18 20.08 -29.34
C ASN A 367 -25.79 19.07 -28.25
N VAL A 368 -26.38 17.87 -28.30
CA VAL A 368 -26.06 16.78 -27.37
C VAL A 368 -24.64 16.27 -27.59
N LEU A 369 -24.19 16.20 -28.85
CA LEU A 369 -22.84 15.77 -29.19
C LEU A 369 -21.77 16.72 -28.63
N ASP A 370 -21.93 18.03 -28.78
CA ASP A 370 -20.97 19.02 -28.26
C ASP A 370 -20.88 19.00 -26.72
N GLU A 371 -22.01 18.78 -26.04
CA GLU A 371 -22.02 18.63 -24.58
C GLU A 371 -21.39 17.29 -24.14
N LEU A 372 -21.63 16.20 -24.87
CA LEU A 372 -20.98 14.90 -24.61
C LEU A 372 -19.47 14.97 -24.82
N LYS A 373 -18.98 15.67 -25.85
CA LYS A 373 -17.53 15.88 -26.06
C LYS A 373 -16.91 16.56 -24.85
N THR A 374 -17.57 17.60 -24.33
CA THR A 374 -17.10 18.32 -23.14
C THR A 374 -17.10 17.41 -21.91
N LEU A 375 -18.18 16.67 -21.68
CA LEU A 375 -18.33 15.77 -20.54
C LEU A 375 -17.29 14.63 -20.55
N TYR A 376 -17.03 14.04 -21.72
CA TYR A 376 -16.07 12.97 -21.86
C TYR A 376 -14.64 13.50 -21.74
N ALA A 377 -14.33 14.65 -22.35
CA ALA A 377 -13.05 15.34 -22.21
C ALA A 377 -12.67 15.58 -20.75
N ASP A 378 -13.59 16.17 -19.98
CA ASP A 378 -13.38 16.45 -18.55
C ASP A 378 -13.18 15.17 -17.72
N ALA A 379 -13.92 14.10 -18.07
CA ALA A 379 -13.89 12.86 -17.30
C ALA A 379 -12.63 12.01 -17.55
N VAL A 380 -12.10 12.01 -18.76
CA VAL A 380 -10.92 11.20 -19.12
C VAL A 380 -9.63 12.02 -19.20
N GLY A 381 -9.73 13.35 -19.14
CA GLY A 381 -8.58 14.25 -19.18
C GLY A 381 -8.00 14.44 -20.58
N TYR A 382 -8.78 14.14 -21.63
CA TYR A 382 -8.39 14.48 -23.01
C TYR A 382 -8.96 15.85 -23.40
N PRO A 383 -8.26 16.63 -24.21
CA PRO A 383 -8.82 17.79 -24.87
C PRO A 383 -10.09 17.44 -25.69
N ALA A 384 -11.10 18.32 -25.71
CA ALA A 384 -12.39 18.03 -26.36
C ALA A 384 -12.31 17.86 -27.89
N ASP A 385 -11.26 18.39 -28.52
CA ASP A 385 -10.91 18.22 -29.93
C ASP A 385 -10.43 16.80 -30.27
N VAL A 386 -10.03 15.98 -29.29
CA VAL A 386 -9.69 14.55 -29.50
C VAL A 386 -10.93 13.72 -29.86
N PHE A 387 -12.13 14.20 -29.48
CA PHE A 387 -13.40 13.53 -29.77
C PHE A 387 -13.99 14.03 -31.10
N GLU A 388 -13.26 13.79 -32.19
CA GLU A 388 -13.75 14.10 -33.53
C GLU A 388 -14.87 13.14 -33.97
N THR A 389 -15.62 13.54 -35.00
CA THR A 389 -16.73 12.74 -35.53
C THR A 389 -16.21 11.42 -36.11
N GLY A 390 -16.75 10.30 -35.63
CA GLY A 390 -16.38 8.95 -36.08
C GLY A 390 -15.23 8.28 -35.33
N VAL A 391 -14.64 8.91 -34.31
CA VAL A 391 -13.60 8.28 -33.46
C VAL A 391 -14.22 7.20 -32.56
N GLU A 392 -13.60 6.01 -32.53
CA GLU A 392 -14.07 4.91 -31.68
C GLU A 392 -13.55 5.03 -30.25
N LEU A 393 -14.47 5.05 -29.28
CA LEU A 393 -14.16 5.32 -27.88
C LEU A 393 -13.22 4.27 -27.27
N GLU A 394 -13.40 2.99 -27.61
CA GLU A 394 -12.57 1.90 -27.08
C GLU A 394 -11.35 1.63 -27.96
N ALA A 395 -11.51 1.55 -29.29
CA ALA A 395 -10.44 1.17 -30.19
C ALA A 395 -9.38 2.25 -30.39
N ASP A 396 -9.78 3.53 -30.44
CA ASP A 396 -8.87 4.64 -30.70
C ASP A 396 -8.47 5.39 -29.42
N LEU A 397 -9.39 5.54 -28.47
CA LEU A 397 -9.17 6.31 -27.23
C LEU A 397 -8.97 5.45 -25.97
N GLY A 398 -9.13 4.13 -26.08
CA GLY A 398 -8.92 3.19 -24.97
C GLY A 398 -9.92 3.36 -23.82
N ILE A 399 -11.07 3.99 -24.05
CA ILE A 399 -12.11 4.22 -23.05
C ILE A 399 -12.95 2.95 -22.94
N ASP A 400 -12.77 2.22 -21.83
CA ASP A 400 -13.47 0.96 -21.58
C ASP A 400 -15.00 1.11 -21.45
N SER A 401 -15.71 0.01 -21.68
CA SER A 401 -17.18 -0.05 -21.66
C SER A 401 -17.81 0.26 -20.30
N ILE A 402 -17.07 0.16 -19.19
CA ILE A 402 -17.54 0.51 -17.84
C ILE A 402 -17.61 2.03 -17.70
N ARG A 403 -16.55 2.74 -18.09
CA ARG A 403 -16.52 4.21 -18.11
C ARG A 403 -17.52 4.80 -19.10
N GLN A 404 -17.70 4.17 -20.27
CA GLN A 404 -18.74 4.59 -21.22
C GLN A 404 -20.14 4.50 -20.61
N THR A 405 -20.43 3.42 -19.87
CA THR A 405 -21.73 3.23 -19.20
C THR A 405 -21.97 4.29 -18.12
N GLU A 406 -20.94 4.62 -17.33
CA GLU A 406 -21.02 5.66 -16.29
C GLU A 406 -21.29 7.05 -16.89
N LEU A 407 -20.59 7.42 -17.96
CA LEU A 407 -20.74 8.72 -18.61
C LEU A 407 -22.08 8.85 -19.33
N LEU A 408 -22.58 7.76 -19.92
CA LEU A 408 -23.92 7.72 -20.49
C LEU A 408 -25.00 7.89 -19.41
N GLN A 409 -24.84 7.29 -18.23
CA GLN A 409 -25.77 7.51 -17.10
C GLN A 409 -25.79 8.99 -16.67
N ARG A 410 -24.63 9.65 -16.61
CA ARG A 410 -24.55 11.09 -16.31
C ARG A 410 -25.25 11.94 -17.37
N ALA A 411 -25.06 11.62 -18.65
CA ALA A 411 -25.75 12.31 -19.74
C ALA A 411 -27.27 12.10 -19.70
N ARG A 412 -27.74 10.89 -19.42
CA ARG A 412 -29.18 10.57 -19.29
C ARG A 412 -29.85 11.29 -18.14
N GLN A 413 -29.20 11.34 -16.97
CA GLN A 413 -29.69 12.10 -15.82
C GLN A 413 -29.82 13.59 -16.15
N ARG A 414 -28.89 14.12 -16.94
CA ARG A 414 -28.87 15.53 -17.32
C ARG A 414 -29.97 15.91 -18.32
N TYR A 415 -30.34 15.02 -19.23
CA TYR A 415 -31.42 15.25 -20.19
C TYR A 415 -32.77 14.63 -19.81
N ASP A 416 -32.89 14.07 -18.61
CA ASP A 416 -34.09 13.41 -18.08
C ASP A 416 -34.59 12.27 -19.00
N VAL A 417 -33.67 11.44 -19.49
CA VAL A 417 -33.97 10.33 -20.42
C VAL A 417 -34.20 9.04 -19.62
N PRO A 418 -35.37 8.37 -19.73
CA PRO A 418 -35.70 7.17 -18.96
C PRO A 418 -34.74 6.00 -19.19
N GLU A 419 -34.63 5.10 -18.22
CA GLU A 419 -33.94 3.81 -18.38
C GLU A 419 -34.66 2.92 -19.40
N ALA A 420 -33.90 2.29 -20.30
CA ALA A 420 -34.43 1.48 -21.39
C ALA A 420 -33.74 0.12 -21.34
N ASP A 421 -34.45 -0.89 -20.85
CA ASP A 421 -33.93 -2.21 -20.46
C ASP A 421 -33.45 -3.09 -21.64
N HIS A 422 -33.51 -2.59 -22.88
CA HIS A 422 -33.26 -3.38 -24.09
C HIS A 422 -32.12 -2.87 -24.96
N ILE A 423 -31.43 -1.79 -24.56
CA ILE A 423 -30.35 -1.21 -25.35
C ILE A 423 -29.00 -1.75 -24.89
N ARG A 424 -28.26 -2.37 -25.83
CA ARG A 424 -26.88 -2.80 -25.60
C ARG A 424 -25.94 -1.66 -25.95
N ILE A 425 -25.28 -1.12 -24.93
CA ILE A 425 -24.36 0.03 -25.04
C ILE A 425 -23.16 -0.29 -25.96
N THR A 426 -22.79 -1.58 -26.08
CA THR A 426 -21.73 -2.06 -26.97
C THR A 426 -21.98 -1.81 -28.45
N ASP A 427 -23.22 -1.50 -28.85
CA ASP A 427 -23.58 -1.24 -30.24
C ASP A 427 -23.34 0.24 -30.63
N TYR A 428 -22.94 1.09 -29.67
CA TYR A 428 -22.75 2.54 -29.82
C TYR A 428 -21.29 2.92 -29.51
N THR A 429 -20.41 2.71 -30.49
CA THR A 429 -18.95 2.83 -30.31
C THR A 429 -18.40 4.25 -30.43
N THR A 430 -19.24 5.22 -30.83
CA THR A 430 -18.84 6.63 -31.06
C THR A 430 -19.75 7.60 -30.30
N LEU A 431 -19.25 8.79 -29.92
CA LEU A 431 -20.08 9.81 -29.25
C LEU A 431 -21.27 10.28 -30.10
N GLU A 432 -21.13 10.26 -31.42
CA GLU A 432 -22.23 10.61 -32.34
C GLU A 432 -23.37 9.59 -32.27
N SER A 433 -23.04 8.29 -32.24
CA SER A 433 -24.04 7.23 -32.07
C SER A 433 -24.76 7.34 -30.72
N ILE A 434 -24.04 7.73 -29.67
CA ILE A 434 -24.59 7.95 -28.33
C ILE A 434 -25.48 9.20 -28.28
N ALA A 435 -25.08 10.30 -28.93
CA ALA A 435 -25.90 11.51 -29.04
C ALA A 435 -27.21 11.23 -29.78
N GLY A 436 -27.16 10.45 -30.86
CA GLY A 436 -28.34 10.00 -31.60
C GLY A 436 -29.29 9.17 -30.74
N LEU A 437 -28.75 8.23 -29.94
CA LEU A 437 -29.53 7.41 -29.02
C LEU A 437 -30.26 8.22 -27.95
N ILE A 438 -29.60 9.23 -27.38
CA ILE A 438 -30.19 10.10 -26.35
C ILE A 438 -31.37 10.90 -26.91
N VAL A 439 -31.23 11.43 -28.13
CA VAL A 439 -32.32 12.16 -28.81
C VAL A 439 -33.47 11.22 -29.16
N GLU A 440 -33.18 10.01 -29.65
CA GLU A 440 -34.20 9.02 -29.98
C GLU A 440 -35.02 8.58 -28.75
N LEU A 441 -34.33 8.27 -27.64
CA LEU A 441 -34.98 7.86 -26.40
C LEU A 441 -35.85 8.95 -25.78
N LYS A 442 -35.43 10.22 -25.89
CA LYS A 442 -36.23 11.34 -25.43
C LYS A 442 -37.48 11.56 -26.28
N GLY A 443 -37.35 11.45 -27.61
CA GLY A 443 -38.49 11.55 -28.54
C GLY A 443 -39.51 10.42 -28.41
N GLN A 444 -39.11 9.24 -27.89
CA GLN A 444 -40.02 8.13 -27.59
C GLN A 444 -40.77 8.32 -26.26
N GLY A 445 -40.16 8.99 -25.27
CA GLY A 445 -40.78 9.30 -23.98
C GLY A 445 -41.86 10.39 -24.05
N GLU A 446 -41.80 11.29 -25.05
CA GLU A 446 -42.78 12.37 -25.23
C GLU A 446 -44.05 11.96 -26.00
N ARG A 447 -44.12 10.75 -26.58
CA ARG A 447 -45.28 10.23 -27.33
C ARG A 447 -46.21 9.29 -26.54
N VAL A 448 -46.00 9.14 -25.23
CA VAL A 448 -46.77 8.24 -24.34
C VAL A 448 -47.82 9.00 -23.54
#